data_AF-W0NIR1-F1
#
_entry.id   AF-W0NIR1-F1
#
_cell.length_a   1.000
_cell.length_b   1.000
_cell.length_c   1.000
_cell.angle_alpha   90.00
_cell.angle_beta   90.00
_cell.angle_gamma   90.00
#
_symmetry.space_group_name_H-M   'P 1'
#
loop_
_entity.id
_entity.type
_entity.pdbx_description
1 polymer ?
#
loop_
_entity_poly.entity_id
_entity_poly.type
_entity_poly.pdbx_seq_one_letter_code
_entity_poly.pdbx_strand_id
1 'polypeptide(L)'
;AFLANVSHETGGLVHIKEVNEANYPHYCDRNQPYGCPAGQAAYYGRGPIQLSWNFNYKAAGDALGIDLLNNPYLVEQNASVAWRTGLWYWNTQILG
;
A
#
# COMPACT_ATOMS: atom_id res chain seq x y z
N ALA A 1 13.67 -20.41 8.27
CA ALA A 1 14.69 -19.44 7.78
C ALA A 1 14.09 -18.15 7.15
N PHE A 2 12.76 -17.94 7.15
CA PHE A 2 12.12 -16.68 6.74
C PHE A 2 12.12 -15.61 7.85
N LEU A 3 11.91 -16.04 9.11
CA LEU A 3 11.86 -15.15 10.28
C LEU A 3 13.21 -14.51 10.68
N ALA A 4 14.34 -15.09 10.25
CA ALA A 4 15.67 -14.54 10.57
C ALA A 4 16.03 -13.33 9.70
N ASN A 5 15.54 -13.28 8.45
CA ASN A 5 15.66 -12.09 7.60
C ASN A 5 14.74 -10.97 8.11
N VAL A 6 13.57 -11.31 8.64
CA VAL A 6 12.58 -10.34 9.16
C VAL A 6 13.09 -9.52 10.35
N SER A 7 13.92 -10.09 11.23
CA SER A 7 14.49 -9.32 12.36
C SER A 7 15.67 -8.41 11.94
N HIS A 8 16.33 -8.71 10.82
CA HIS A 8 17.44 -7.91 10.28
C HIS A 8 16.95 -6.86 9.27
N GLU A 9 15.88 -7.16 8.53
CA GLU A 9 15.27 -6.26 7.52
C GLU A 9 14.41 -5.14 8.14
N THR A 10 14.06 -5.21 9.43
CA THR A 10 13.50 -4.06 10.15
C THR A 10 14.56 -3.01 10.54
N GLY A 11 15.79 -3.13 10.03
CA GLY A 11 16.89 -2.16 10.13
C GLY A 11 16.57 -0.81 9.45
N GLY A 12 15.50 -0.15 9.87
CA GLY A 12 15.05 1.12 9.36
C GLY A 12 14.10 0.98 8.16
N LEU A 13 12.83 0.67 8.43
CA LEU A 13 11.70 1.08 7.58
C LEU A 13 11.66 2.63 7.45
N VAL A 14 12.71 3.28 6.95
CA VAL A 14 12.91 4.74 7.07
C VAL A 14 11.81 5.52 6.31
N HIS A 15 11.15 4.88 5.33
CA HIS A 15 10.03 5.48 4.60
C HIS A 15 8.81 4.54 4.55
N ILE A 16 8.14 4.37 5.70
CA ILE A 16 6.82 3.68 5.81
C ILE A 16 5.77 4.36 4.92
N LYS A 17 5.94 5.66 4.68
CA LYS A 17 5.13 6.51 3.80
C LYS A 17 6.03 7.31 2.86
N GLU A 18 5.49 7.70 1.71
CA GLU A 18 6.12 8.69 0.84
C GLU A 18 6.45 9.98 1.61
N VAL A 19 7.68 10.49 1.50
CA VAL A 19 8.14 11.65 2.30
C VAL A 19 7.57 12.97 1.80
N ASN A 20 7.27 13.07 0.50
CA ASN A 20 6.77 14.30 -0.10
C ASN A 20 5.25 14.40 0.01
N GLU A 21 4.76 14.95 1.12
CA GLU A 21 3.33 15.12 1.37
C GLU A 21 2.62 16.01 0.33
N ALA A 22 3.36 16.86 -0.40
CA ALA A 22 2.79 17.67 -1.48
C ALA A 22 2.25 16.83 -2.64
N ASN A 23 2.77 15.61 -2.82
CA ASN A 23 2.32 14.72 -3.89
C ASN A 23 1.07 13.92 -3.54
N TYR A 24 0.70 13.84 -2.25
CA TYR A 24 -0.36 12.95 -1.79
C TYR A 24 -1.71 13.13 -2.52
N PRO A 25 -2.15 14.35 -2.87
CA PRO A 25 -3.40 14.55 -3.59
C PRO A 25 -3.41 14.04 -5.04
N HIS A 26 -2.25 13.71 -5.61
CA HIS A 26 -2.13 13.23 -6.99
C HIS A 26 -2.56 11.77 -7.15
N TYR A 27 -2.49 10.97 -6.08
CA TYR A 27 -2.74 9.53 -6.13
C TYR A 27 -4.23 9.16 -6.02
N CYS A 28 -5.11 10.11 -6.32
CA CYS A 28 -6.55 9.88 -6.40
C CYS A 28 -7.00 10.02 -7.84
N ASP A 29 -7.21 8.89 -8.52
CA ASP A 29 -7.87 8.86 -9.82
C ASP A 29 -9.39 8.97 -9.63
N ARG A 30 -9.92 10.17 -9.87
CA ARG A 30 -11.36 10.48 -9.76
C ARG A 30 -12.19 9.90 -10.91
N ASN A 31 -11.56 9.38 -11.96
CA ASN A 31 -12.29 8.72 -13.06
C ASN A 31 -12.72 7.30 -12.68
N GLN A 32 -12.17 6.75 -11.58
CA GLN A 32 -12.61 5.46 -11.06
C GLN A 32 -14.04 5.55 -10.50
N PRO A 33 -14.92 4.57 -10.78
CA PRO A 33 -16.33 4.61 -10.38
C PRO A 33 -16.52 4.59 -8.85
N TYR A 34 -15.53 4.09 -8.11
CA TYR A 34 -15.50 4.06 -6.65
C TYR A 34 -14.81 5.30 -6.03
N GLY A 35 -14.20 6.16 -6.85
CA GLY A 35 -13.54 7.38 -6.40
C GLY A 35 -12.48 7.15 -5.32
N CYS A 36 -12.47 8.04 -4.33
CA CYS A 36 -11.45 8.13 -3.28
C CYS A 36 -12.10 8.28 -1.90
N PRO A 37 -12.79 7.25 -1.39
CA PRO A 37 -13.61 7.35 -0.19
C PRO A 37 -12.82 7.64 1.09
N ALA A 38 -11.54 7.25 1.15
CA ALA A 38 -10.65 7.59 2.27
C ALA A 38 -10.12 9.03 2.23
N GLY A 39 -10.44 9.79 1.17
CA GLY A 39 -9.97 11.16 0.92
C GLY A 39 -9.00 11.26 -0.26
N GLN A 40 -8.95 12.45 -0.88
CA GLN A 40 -8.12 12.69 -2.08
C GLN A 40 -6.61 12.48 -1.82
N ALA A 41 -6.13 12.81 -0.64
CA ALA A 41 -4.73 12.70 -0.27
C ALA A 41 -4.41 11.41 0.50
N ALA A 42 -5.28 10.39 0.42
CA ALA A 42 -5.16 9.19 1.26
C ALA A 42 -4.42 8.02 0.59
N TYR A 43 -4.08 8.10 -0.69
CA TYR A 43 -3.55 6.97 -1.48
C TYR A 43 -2.09 7.13 -1.91
N TYR A 44 -1.30 7.87 -1.13
CA TYR A 44 0.14 7.97 -1.30
C TYR A 44 0.86 6.65 -1.03
N GLY A 45 2.14 6.61 -1.38
CA GLY A 45 2.98 5.41 -1.23
C GLY A 45 3.07 4.93 0.22
N ARG A 46 2.76 3.66 0.46
CA ARG A 46 2.91 2.99 1.76
C ARG A 46 3.52 1.61 1.67
N GLY A 47 4.18 1.21 2.76
CA GLY A 47 4.68 -0.14 2.94
C GLY A 47 5.87 -0.49 2.02
N PRO A 48 6.26 -1.77 1.94
CA PRO A 48 7.53 -2.20 1.34
C PRO A 48 7.61 -1.97 -0.18
N ILE A 49 6.48 -1.82 -0.86
CA ILE A 49 6.39 -1.61 -2.31
C ILE A 49 5.97 -0.18 -2.67
N GLN A 50 5.83 0.71 -1.68
CA GLN A 50 5.24 2.05 -1.88
C GLN A 50 3.93 1.97 -2.67
N LEU A 51 2.95 1.23 -2.13
CA LEU A 51 1.63 1.08 -2.76
C LEU A 51 0.98 2.45 -2.89
N SER A 52 0.77 2.92 -4.11
CA SER A 52 0.17 4.23 -4.44
C SER A 52 -1.02 4.05 -5.36
N TRP A 53 -1.91 5.05 -5.40
CA TRP A 53 -3.14 5.11 -6.20
C TRP A 53 -4.34 4.33 -5.67
N ASN A 54 -5.50 5.00 -5.62
CA ASN A 54 -6.78 4.41 -5.19
C ASN A 54 -7.13 3.08 -5.88
N PHE A 55 -6.84 2.94 -7.17
CA PHE A 55 -7.10 1.68 -7.90
C PHE A 55 -6.20 0.52 -7.45
N ASN A 56 -4.95 0.78 -7.07
CA ASN A 56 -4.05 -0.24 -6.55
C ASN A 56 -4.44 -0.65 -5.13
N TYR A 57 -4.85 0.31 -4.29
CA TYR A 57 -5.42 -0.01 -2.98
C TYR A 57 -6.69 -0.85 -3.12
N LYS A 58 -7.54 -0.56 -4.11
CA LYS A 58 -8.72 -1.39 -4.40
C LYS A 58 -8.33 -2.80 -4.84
N ALA A 59 -7.43 -2.94 -5.81
CA ALA A 59 -7.01 -4.24 -6.34
C ALA A 59 -6.30 -5.11 -5.29
N ALA A 60 -5.40 -4.52 -4.50
CA ALA A 60 -4.74 -5.19 -3.39
C ALA A 60 -5.75 -5.61 -2.32
N GLY A 61 -6.70 -4.73 -2.00
CA GLY A 61 -7.74 -5.01 -1.03
C GLY A 61 -8.64 -6.18 -1.43
N ASP A 62 -9.06 -6.21 -2.70
CA ASP A 62 -9.86 -7.30 -3.25
C ASP A 62 -9.14 -8.64 -3.21
N ALA A 63 -7.87 -8.67 -3.63
CA ALA A 63 -7.07 -9.89 -3.65
C ALA A 63 -6.75 -10.43 -2.24
N LEU A 64 -6.63 -9.53 -1.27
CA LEU A 64 -6.30 -9.88 0.11
C LEU A 64 -7.52 -10.05 1.03
N GLY A 65 -8.72 -9.69 0.55
CA GLY A 65 -9.93 -9.64 1.38
C GLY A 65 -9.83 -8.62 2.52
N ILE A 66 -9.15 -7.49 2.29
CA ILE A 66 -8.99 -6.39 3.24
C ILE A 66 -9.49 -5.11 2.58
N ASP A 67 -10.33 -4.33 3.23
CA ASP A 67 -10.82 -3.06 2.66
C ASP A 67 -9.77 -1.94 2.74
N LEU A 68 -8.79 -2.01 1.83
CA LEU A 68 -7.72 -1.03 1.70
C LEU A 68 -8.16 0.24 0.95
N LEU A 69 -9.30 0.21 0.23
CA LEU A 69 -9.82 1.39 -0.45
C LEU A 69 -10.41 2.38 0.57
N ASN A 70 -11.19 1.90 1.54
CA ASN A 70 -11.75 2.76 2.60
C ASN A 70 -10.78 2.95 3.77
N ASN A 71 -9.82 2.04 3.96
CA ASN A 71 -8.84 2.14 5.05
C ASN A 71 -7.39 1.92 4.56
N PRO A 72 -6.84 2.84 3.75
CA PRO A 72 -5.49 2.72 3.18
C PRO A 72 -4.39 2.80 4.25
N TYR A 73 -4.67 3.40 5.41
CA TYR A 73 -3.73 3.54 6.52
C TYR A 73 -3.35 2.20 7.18
N LEU A 74 -4.09 1.12 6.92
CA LEU A 74 -3.73 -0.20 7.40
C LEU A 74 -2.36 -0.67 6.87
N VAL A 75 -1.95 -0.20 5.68
CA VAL A 75 -0.68 -0.56 5.06
C VAL A 75 0.52 0.02 5.81
N GLU A 76 0.35 1.15 6.52
CA GLU A 76 1.39 1.75 7.36
C GLU A 76 1.26 1.36 8.85
N GLN A 77 0.06 1.02 9.32
CA GLN A 77 -0.20 0.71 10.73
C GLN A 77 -0.05 -0.78 11.07
N ASN A 78 -0.21 -1.68 10.09
CA ASN A 78 -0.19 -3.12 10.31
C ASN A 78 0.87 -3.79 9.43
N ALA A 79 1.94 -4.28 10.07
CA ALA A 79 3.04 -4.95 9.38
C ALA A 79 2.59 -6.17 8.56
N SER A 80 1.62 -6.95 9.04
CA SER A 80 1.10 -8.11 8.30
C SER A 80 0.39 -7.65 7.01
N VAL A 81 -0.40 -6.58 7.08
CA VAL A 81 -1.04 -5.99 5.90
C VAL A 81 0.01 -5.46 4.93
N ALA A 82 1.01 -4.72 5.41
CA ALA A 82 2.10 -4.19 4.59
C ALA A 82 2.87 -5.29 3.83
N TRP A 83 3.15 -6.42 4.48
CA TRP A 83 3.81 -7.55 3.82
C TRP A 83 2.90 -8.25 2.82
N ARG A 84 1.62 -8.42 3.15
CA ARG A 84 0.64 -9.03 2.24
C ARG A 84 0.47 -8.21 0.96
N THR A 85 0.46 -6.88 1.04
CA THR A 85 0.42 -6.01 -0.15
C THR A 85 1.71 -6.12 -0.97
N GLY A 86 2.88 -6.18 -0.31
CA GLY A 86 4.16 -6.39 -0.98
C GLY A 86 4.25 -7.71 -1.74
N LEU A 87 3.84 -8.81 -1.10
CA LEU A 87 3.80 -10.13 -1.71
C LEU A 87 2.77 -10.21 -2.84
N TRP A 88 1.60 -9.60 -2.67
CA TRP A 88 0.58 -9.54 -3.73
C TRP A 88 1.13 -8.87 -5.00
N TYR A 89 1.80 -7.72 -4.86
CA TYR A 89 2.38 -7.01 -6.00
C TYR A 89 3.45 -7.85 -6.72
N TRP A 90 4.35 -8.49 -5.97
CA TRP A 90 5.39 -9.35 -6.52
C TRP A 90 4.81 -10.53 -7.34
N ASN A 91 3.76 -11.17 -6.83
CA ASN A 91 3.15 -12.33 -7.49
C ASN A 91 2.22 -11.98 -8.66
N THR A 92 1.74 -10.74 -8.76
CA THR A 92 0.73 -10.34 -9.76
C THR A 92 1.21 -9.35 -10.82
N GLN A 93 2.26 -8.56 -10.54
CA GLN A 93 2.71 -7.47 -11.42
C GLN A 93 4.13 -7.67 -11.98
N ILE A 94 4.96 -8.52 -11.37
CA ILE A 94 6.34 -8.79 -11.83
C ILE A 94 6.46 -10.14 -12.53
N LEU A 95 5.63 -11.11 -12.15
CA LEU A 95 5.57 -12.44 -12.76
C LEU A 95 4.42 -12.61 -13.77
N GLY A 96 3.65 -11.55 -14.03
CA GLY A 96 2.49 -11.55 -14.94
C GLY A 96 2.81 -10.98 -16.31
#